data_AF-A0A091RSR0-F1
#
_entry.id   AF-A0A091RSR0-F1
#
_cell.length_a   1.000
_cell.length_b   1.000
_cell.length_c   1.000
_cell.angle_alpha   90.00
_cell.angle_beta   90.00
_cell.angle_gamma   90.00
#
_symmetry.space_group_name_H-M   'P 1'
#
loop_
_entity.id
_entity.type
_entity.pdbx_description
1 polymer ?
#
loop_
_entity_poly.entity_id
_entity_poly.type
_entity_poly.pdbx_seq_one_letter_code
_entity_poly.pdbx_strand_id
1 'polypeptide(L)'
;QVKQIEKRDSVLTSKNQIDRLTRPGSSYFNLNPFEVLQMDPEATDEEIKKRFRQLSILVHPDKNQDDADRAQKAFEAVDKAYKLLLDQEQKKRALDVIQAGKEYVEHTVKEKKKQLKKDGKPPTVEEDDPEVFKQAVYKQTMKLFAELEIKRKEREAKEMHERKRQREEEIEAQEKAKREREWQKNFEESRDGRVDSWRNFQANTKGKKEKKNRTFLRPPKVKMEQRE
;
A
#
# COMPACT_ATOMS: atom_id res chain seq x y z
N GLN A 1 28.02 -10.63 27.69
CA GLN A 1 27.15 -10.55 26.49
C GLN A 1 27.69 -9.58 25.43
N VAL A 2 28.09 -8.35 25.78
CA VAL A 2 28.71 -7.38 24.82
C VAL A 2 29.92 -7.98 24.08
N LYS A 3 30.84 -8.65 24.78
CA LYS A 3 31.98 -9.37 24.17
C LYS A 3 31.61 -10.52 23.21
N GLN A 4 30.39 -11.08 23.30
CA GLN A 4 29.92 -12.11 22.37
C GLN A 4 29.26 -11.52 21.13
N ILE A 5 28.56 -10.38 21.27
CA ILE A 5 28.03 -9.61 20.14
C ILE A 5 29.20 -9.01 19.34
N GLU A 6 30.21 -8.47 20.02
CA GLU A 6 31.46 -7.98 19.40
C GLU A 6 32.24 -9.10 18.69
N LYS A 7 32.25 -10.33 19.23
CA LYS A 7 32.82 -11.51 18.55
C LYS A 7 32.02 -11.94 17.32
N ARG A 8 30.67 -11.82 17.34
CA ARG A 8 29.82 -12.12 16.19
C ARG A 8 29.99 -11.08 15.07
N ASP A 9 30.08 -9.81 15.45
CA ASP A 9 30.25 -8.69 14.53
C ASP A 9 31.66 -8.68 13.91
N SER A 10 32.68 -9.14 14.65
CA SER A 10 34.06 -9.33 14.16
C SER A 10 34.19 -10.37 13.04
N VAL A 11 33.15 -11.15 12.73
CA VAL A 11 33.16 -12.21 11.70
C VAL A 11 32.25 -11.88 10.50
N LEU A 12 31.57 -10.73 10.50
CA LEU A 12 30.59 -10.42 9.45
C LEU A 12 31.24 -9.75 8.25
N THR A 13 31.81 -10.58 7.37
CA THR A 13 32.33 -10.20 6.05
C THR A 13 31.28 -9.48 5.21
N SER A 14 31.71 -8.68 4.24
CA SER A 14 30.83 -7.99 3.29
C SER A 14 29.78 -8.93 2.68
N LYS A 15 30.18 -10.15 2.30
CA LYS A 15 29.27 -11.17 1.75
C LYS A 15 28.17 -11.56 2.73
N ASN A 16 28.49 -11.75 4.01
CA ASN A 16 27.50 -12.12 5.02
C ASN A 16 26.50 -10.98 5.28
N GLN A 17 26.94 -9.73 5.23
CA GLN A 17 26.03 -8.57 5.38
C GLN A 17 25.08 -8.44 4.19
N ILE A 18 25.63 -8.59 2.97
CA ILE A 18 24.83 -8.57 1.74
C ILE A 18 23.80 -9.70 1.77
N ASP A 19 24.20 -10.93 2.11
CA ASP A 19 23.29 -12.08 2.20
C ASP A 19 22.18 -11.85 3.23
N ARG A 20 22.52 -11.36 4.43
CA ARG A 20 21.53 -11.04 5.47
C ARG A 20 20.46 -10.04 4.98
N LEU A 21 20.87 -9.01 4.25
CA LEU A 21 19.99 -7.93 3.82
C LEU A 21 19.23 -8.25 2.52
N THR A 22 19.71 -9.24 1.75
CA THR A 22 19.13 -9.63 0.46
C THR A 22 18.51 -11.02 0.43
N ARG A 23 18.58 -11.78 1.52
CA ARG A 23 17.95 -13.11 1.63
C ARG A 23 16.45 -13.04 1.33
N PRO A 24 15.84 -14.13 0.83
CA PRO A 24 14.39 -14.22 0.70
C PRO A 24 13.69 -13.88 2.03
N GLY A 25 12.67 -13.02 1.97
CA GLY A 25 11.98 -12.51 3.16
C GLY A 25 12.69 -11.35 3.87
N SER A 26 13.82 -10.85 3.36
CA SER A 26 14.48 -9.66 3.91
C SER A 26 13.61 -8.41 3.83
N SER A 27 12.62 -8.36 2.93
CA SER A 27 11.66 -7.26 2.83
C SER A 27 10.93 -6.98 4.15
N TYR A 28 10.55 -8.02 4.89
CA TYR A 28 9.92 -7.91 6.20
C TYR A 28 10.94 -7.66 7.31
N PHE A 29 12.10 -8.30 7.20
CA PHE A 29 13.19 -8.12 8.17
C PHE A 29 13.73 -6.68 8.18
N ASN A 30 13.85 -6.08 6.99
CA ASN A 30 14.40 -4.74 6.79
C ASN A 30 13.39 -3.62 7.12
N LEU A 31 12.18 -3.95 7.57
CA LEU A 31 11.19 -2.96 8.05
C LEU A 31 11.61 -2.34 9.38
N ASN A 32 12.33 -3.09 10.21
CA ASN A 32 12.87 -2.56 11.47
C ASN A 32 14.26 -1.94 11.22
N PRO A 33 14.42 -0.61 11.32
CA PRO A 33 15.68 0.05 11.02
C PRO A 33 16.80 -0.30 12.01
N PHE A 34 16.47 -0.59 13.27
CA PHE A 34 17.46 -0.98 14.29
C PHE A 34 18.05 -2.36 13.99
N GLU A 35 17.24 -3.29 13.48
CA GLU A 35 17.70 -4.62 13.05
C GLU A 35 18.58 -4.56 11.81
N VAL A 36 18.26 -3.67 10.85
CA VAL A 36 19.11 -3.42 9.68
C VAL A 36 20.48 -2.93 10.11
N LEU A 37 20.56 -1.96 11.02
CA LEU A 37 21.83 -1.43 11.52
C LEU A 37 22.50 -2.31 12.58
N GLN A 38 21.84 -3.38 13.04
CA GLN A 38 22.29 -4.27 14.11
C GLN A 38 22.58 -3.51 15.41
N MET A 39 21.64 -2.65 15.81
CA MET A 39 21.74 -1.78 16.96
C MET A 39 20.61 -2.00 17.95
N ASP A 40 20.88 -1.66 19.20
CA ASP A 40 19.85 -1.62 20.23
C ASP A 40 18.89 -0.43 19.99
N PRO A 41 17.59 -0.57 20.28
CA PRO A 41 16.65 0.55 20.27
C PRO A 41 17.06 1.74 21.14
N GLU A 42 17.86 1.50 22.19
CA GLU A 42 18.39 2.55 23.08
C GLU A 42 19.65 3.25 22.54
N ALA A 43 20.08 2.93 21.32
CA ALA A 43 21.28 3.51 20.73
C ALA A 43 21.18 5.03 20.50
N THR A 44 22.31 5.71 20.74
CA THR A 44 22.45 7.14 20.51
C THR A 44 22.59 7.49 19.03
N ASP A 45 22.26 8.72 18.64
CA ASP A 45 22.36 9.18 17.26
C ASP A 45 23.80 9.13 16.71
N GLU A 46 24.79 9.32 17.59
CA GLU A 46 26.21 9.19 17.24
C GLU A 46 26.59 7.75 16.90
N GLU A 47 26.11 6.79 17.69
CA GLU A 47 26.34 5.37 17.44
C GLU A 47 25.63 4.92 16.15
N ILE A 48 24.42 5.41 15.90
CA ILE A 48 23.66 5.16 14.66
C ILE A 48 24.47 5.62 13.46
N LYS A 49 25.01 6.85 13.51
CA LYS A 49 25.83 7.41 12.43
C LYS A 49 27.13 6.61 12.23
N LYS A 50 27.77 6.17 13.31
CA LYS A 50 28.99 5.36 13.25
C LYS A 50 28.72 4.00 12.61
N ARG A 51 27.65 3.32 13.03
CA ARG A 51 27.26 2.01 12.48
C ARG A 51 26.82 2.10 11.03
N PHE A 52 26.08 3.14 10.65
CA PHE A 52 25.73 3.41 9.26
C PHE A 52 26.98 3.50 8.38
N ARG A 53 28.00 4.27 8.79
CA ARG A 53 29.26 4.39 8.03
C ARG A 53 29.97 3.05 7.86
N GLN A 54 30.04 2.26 8.94
CA GLN A 54 30.67 0.94 8.91
C GLN A 54 29.95 -0.03 7.96
N LEU A 55 28.63 -0.13 8.08
CA LEU A 55 27.82 -1.02 7.22
C LEU A 55 27.85 -0.56 5.77
N SER A 56 27.75 0.75 5.51
CA SER A 56 27.81 1.32 4.16
C SER A 56 29.07 0.91 3.43
N ILE A 57 30.23 0.95 4.09
CA ILE A 57 31.51 0.53 3.50
C ILE A 57 31.50 -0.98 3.20
N LEU A 58 30.92 -1.78 4.09
CA LEU A 58 30.88 -3.24 3.92
C LEU A 58 30.00 -3.66 2.75
N VAL A 59 28.85 -3.02 2.56
CA VAL A 59 27.86 -3.38 1.53
C VAL A 59 27.95 -2.54 0.25
N HIS A 60 28.93 -1.62 0.14
CA HIS A 60 29.04 -0.75 -1.03
C HIS A 60 29.27 -1.53 -2.33
N PRO A 61 28.59 -1.21 -3.45
CA PRO A 61 28.76 -1.92 -4.72
C PRO A 61 30.19 -1.86 -5.25
N ASP A 62 30.88 -0.70 -5.16
CA ASP A 62 32.28 -0.57 -5.64
C ASP A 62 33.28 -1.53 -4.97
N LYS A 63 33.02 -1.91 -3.71
CA LYS A 63 33.86 -2.86 -2.96
C LYS A 63 33.45 -4.31 -3.19
N ASN A 64 32.26 -4.55 -3.71
CA ASN A 64 31.65 -5.86 -3.91
C ASN A 64 31.27 -6.04 -5.39
N GLN A 65 32.23 -5.79 -6.29
CA GLN A 65 31.99 -5.80 -7.74
C GLN A 65 31.49 -7.15 -8.26
N ASP A 66 31.92 -8.25 -7.65
CA ASP A 66 31.47 -9.61 -7.96
C ASP A 66 29.96 -9.81 -7.72
N ASP A 67 29.33 -8.95 -6.93
CA ASP A 67 27.95 -9.06 -6.49
C ASP A 67 27.27 -7.68 -6.39
N ALA A 68 27.55 -6.83 -7.37
CA ALA A 68 27.18 -5.41 -7.34
C ALA A 68 25.67 -5.21 -7.17
N ASP A 69 24.84 -6.05 -7.80
CA ASP A 69 23.37 -5.94 -7.71
C ASP A 69 22.83 -6.21 -6.30
N ARG A 70 23.34 -7.25 -5.61
CA ARG A 70 22.94 -7.53 -4.23
C ARG A 70 23.56 -6.53 -3.26
N ALA A 71 24.80 -6.12 -3.50
CA ALA A 71 25.45 -5.07 -2.74
C ALA A 71 24.65 -3.75 -2.79
N GLN A 72 24.20 -3.34 -3.98
CA GLN A 72 23.35 -2.16 -4.16
C GLN A 72 22.05 -2.26 -3.36
N LYS A 73 21.33 -3.39 -3.44
CA LYS A 73 20.10 -3.61 -2.65
C LYS A 73 20.36 -3.59 -1.15
N ALA A 74 21.47 -4.17 -0.70
CA ALA A 74 21.87 -4.15 0.70
C ALA A 74 22.21 -2.73 1.17
N PHE A 75 22.92 -1.96 0.35
CA PHE A 75 23.24 -0.56 0.60
C PHE A 75 21.98 0.29 0.70
N GLU A 76 21.03 0.14 -0.22
CA GLU A 76 19.73 0.82 -0.18
C GLU A 76 18.94 0.51 1.09
N ALA A 77 18.98 -0.74 1.57
CA ALA A 77 18.34 -1.11 2.83
C ALA A 77 18.98 -0.39 4.03
N VAL A 78 20.32 -0.33 4.08
CA VAL A 78 21.08 0.37 5.13
C VAL A 78 20.83 1.88 5.10
N ASP A 79 20.85 2.49 3.91
CA ASP A 79 20.57 3.91 3.70
C ASP A 79 19.14 4.28 4.08
N LYS A 80 18.16 3.46 3.68
CA LYS A 80 16.77 3.64 4.09
C LYS A 80 16.63 3.57 5.61
N ALA A 81 17.21 2.57 6.27
CA ALA A 81 17.17 2.44 7.73
C ALA A 81 17.78 3.66 8.42
N TYR A 82 18.91 4.17 7.93
CA TYR A 82 19.53 5.37 8.48
C TYR A 82 18.64 6.61 8.31
N LYS A 83 18.04 6.82 7.14
CA LYS A 83 17.11 7.93 6.89
C LYS A 83 15.89 7.89 7.80
N LEU A 84 15.32 6.70 8.04
CA LEU A 84 14.20 6.52 8.98
C LEU A 84 14.58 6.91 10.42
N LEU A 85 15.82 6.63 10.83
CA LEU A 85 16.29 6.95 12.19
C LEU A 85 16.76 8.39 12.34
N LEU A 86 17.15 9.05 11.24
CA LEU A 86 17.54 10.45 11.23
C LEU A 86 16.34 11.37 11.46
N ASP A 87 15.18 11.00 10.91
CA ASP A 87 13.92 11.69 11.18
C ASP A 87 13.40 11.31 12.58
N GLN A 88 13.32 12.29 13.47
CA GLN A 88 12.90 12.10 14.85
C GLN A 88 11.47 11.54 14.98
N GLU A 89 10.55 11.92 14.09
CA GLU A 89 9.18 11.41 14.13
C GLU A 89 9.15 9.94 13.72
N GLN A 90 9.89 9.59 12.68
CA GLN A 90 9.97 8.21 12.18
C GLN A 90 10.73 7.31 13.15
N LYS A 91 11.81 7.79 13.76
CA LYS A 91 12.53 7.13 14.85
C LYS A 91 11.58 6.84 16.01
N LYS A 92 10.82 7.85 16.45
CA LYS A 92 9.83 7.68 17.53
C LYS A 92 8.79 6.62 17.19
N ARG A 93 8.21 6.66 15.99
CA ARG A 93 7.25 5.63 15.54
C ARG A 93 7.87 4.23 15.56
N ALA A 94 9.12 4.07 15.13
CA ALA A 94 9.80 2.78 15.19
C ALA A 94 9.99 2.30 16.64
N LEU A 95 10.36 3.19 17.56
CA LEU A 95 10.47 2.88 18.99
C LEU A 95 9.12 2.51 19.61
N ASP A 96 8.05 3.23 19.27
CA ASP A 96 6.69 2.96 19.74
C ASP A 96 6.23 1.54 19.33
N VAL A 97 6.58 1.09 18.12
CA VAL A 97 6.29 -0.27 17.66
C VAL A 97 7.07 -1.33 18.44
N ILE A 98 8.34 -1.07 18.74
CA ILE A 98 9.19 -1.97 19.54
C ILE A 98 8.64 -2.07 20.97
N GLN A 99 8.27 -0.93 21.55
CA GLN A 99 7.69 -0.87 22.89
C GLN A 99 6.34 -1.60 22.96
N ALA A 100 5.46 -1.41 21.96
CA ALA A 100 4.20 -2.17 21.85
C ALA A 100 4.45 -3.69 21.74
N GLY A 101 5.49 -4.11 21.01
CA GLY A 101 5.90 -5.51 20.93
C GLY A 101 6.31 -6.07 22.29
N LYS A 102 7.09 -5.32 23.06
CA LYS A 102 7.50 -5.68 24.42
C LYS A 102 6.30 -5.79 25.37
N GLU A 103 5.44 -4.79 25.39
CA GLU A 103 4.24 -4.76 26.24
C GLU A 103 3.30 -5.92 25.94
N TYR A 104 3.12 -6.26 24.66
CA TYR A 104 2.31 -7.41 24.27
C TYR A 104 2.85 -8.72 24.85
N VAL A 105 4.17 -8.95 24.77
CA VAL A 105 4.80 -10.15 25.32
C VAL A 105 4.68 -10.16 26.83
N GLU A 106 4.95 -9.05 27.51
CA GLU A 106 4.78 -8.94 28.97
C GLU A 106 3.34 -9.24 29.40
N HIS A 107 2.35 -8.71 28.70
CA HIS A 107 0.94 -8.98 28.97
C HIS A 107 0.60 -10.46 28.74
N THR A 108 1.09 -11.05 27.65
CA THR A 108 0.88 -12.46 27.33
C THR A 108 1.49 -13.37 28.41
N VAL A 109 2.70 -13.07 28.87
CA VAL A 109 3.36 -13.83 29.94
C VAL A 109 2.61 -13.69 31.26
N LYS A 110 2.16 -12.47 31.62
CA LYS A 110 1.34 -12.24 32.82
C LYS A 110 0.04 -13.04 32.80
N GLU A 111 -0.66 -13.07 31.67
CA GLU A 111 -1.89 -13.85 31.51
C GLU A 111 -1.63 -15.36 31.57
N LYS A 112 -0.55 -15.86 30.94
CA LYS A 112 -0.13 -17.27 31.07
C LYS A 112 0.14 -17.66 32.52
N LYS A 113 0.87 -16.83 33.28
CA LYS A 113 1.12 -17.05 34.72
C LYS A 113 -0.17 -17.09 35.52
N LYS A 114 -1.11 -16.18 35.23
CA LYS A 114 -2.42 -16.14 35.90
C LYS A 114 -3.24 -17.39 35.62
N GLN A 115 -3.21 -17.90 34.38
CA GLN A 115 -3.89 -19.14 34.02
C GLN A 115 -3.26 -20.36 34.72
N LEU A 116 -1.94 -20.47 34.75
CA LEU A 116 -1.25 -21.56 35.46
C LEU A 116 -1.60 -21.59 36.95
N LYS A 117 -1.72 -20.41 37.58
CA LYS A 117 -2.19 -20.30 38.98
C LYS A 117 -3.62 -20.80 39.16
N LYS A 118 -4.54 -20.49 38.23
CA LYS A 118 -5.92 -21.00 38.25
C LYS A 118 -5.97 -22.52 38.09
N ASP A 119 -5.08 -23.07 37.28
CA ASP A 119 -4.99 -24.51 37.01
C ASP A 119 -4.22 -25.28 38.12
N GLY A 120 -3.79 -24.59 39.19
CA GLY A 120 -3.04 -25.19 40.31
C GLY A 120 -1.61 -25.60 39.97
N LYS A 121 -1.07 -25.15 38.82
CA LYS A 121 0.30 -25.41 38.36
C LYS A 121 1.26 -24.31 38.85
N PRO A 122 2.56 -24.60 39.02
CA PRO A 122 3.54 -23.57 39.38
C PRO A 122 3.56 -22.46 38.32
N PRO A 123 3.64 -21.17 38.72
CA PRO A 123 3.56 -20.02 37.82
C PRO A 123 4.88 -19.75 37.08
N THR A 124 5.62 -20.80 36.76
CA THR A 124 6.89 -20.74 36.04
C THR A 124 6.59 -20.87 34.56
N VAL A 125 7.05 -19.91 33.76
CA VAL A 125 6.87 -19.93 32.30
C VAL A 125 8.24 -19.90 31.63
N GLU A 126 8.35 -20.46 30.43
CA GLU A 126 9.61 -20.50 29.67
C GLU A 126 10.15 -19.08 29.37
N GLU A 127 9.27 -18.09 29.27
CA GLU A 127 9.63 -16.68 29.11
C GLU A 127 10.15 -16.00 30.39
N ASP A 128 10.32 -16.74 31.51
CA ASP A 128 11.05 -16.25 32.69
C ASP A 128 12.57 -16.23 32.47
N ASP A 129 13.07 -17.00 31.48
CA ASP A 129 14.44 -16.87 30.99
C ASP A 129 14.58 -15.55 30.18
N PRO A 130 15.50 -14.64 30.57
CA PRO A 130 15.74 -13.40 29.85
C PRO A 130 16.04 -13.57 28.35
N GLU A 131 16.67 -14.68 27.93
CA GLU A 131 16.99 -14.91 26.51
C GLU A 131 15.76 -15.31 25.70
N VAL A 132 14.92 -16.17 26.27
CA VAL A 132 13.64 -16.58 25.66
C VAL A 132 12.69 -15.38 25.58
N PHE A 133 12.64 -14.55 26.62
CA PHE A 133 11.87 -13.31 26.62
C PHE A 133 12.32 -12.36 25.50
N LYS A 134 13.63 -12.11 25.36
CA LYS A 134 14.17 -11.29 24.27
C LYS A 134 13.80 -11.85 22.90
N GLN A 135 13.87 -13.17 22.73
CA GLN A 135 13.48 -13.81 21.46
C GLN A 135 11.98 -13.65 21.18
N ALA A 136 11.12 -13.76 22.19
CA ALA A 136 9.68 -13.56 22.06
C ALA A 136 9.36 -12.10 21.69
N VAL A 137 9.98 -11.13 22.37
CA VAL A 137 9.84 -9.70 22.05
C VAL A 137 10.29 -9.42 20.63
N TYR A 138 11.44 -9.96 20.21
CA TYR A 138 11.93 -9.82 18.84
C TYR A 138 10.92 -10.38 17.82
N LYS A 139 10.43 -11.62 18.01
CA LYS A 139 9.44 -12.24 17.11
C LYS A 139 8.16 -11.40 17.00
N GLN A 140 7.65 -10.92 18.14
CA GLN A 140 6.45 -10.10 18.17
C GLN A 140 6.65 -8.74 17.52
N THR A 141 7.77 -8.09 17.78
CA THR A 141 8.13 -6.80 17.20
C THR A 141 8.20 -6.88 15.68
N MET A 142 8.89 -7.90 15.15
CA MET A 142 8.98 -8.14 13.71
C MET A 142 7.60 -8.38 13.08
N LYS A 143 6.71 -9.09 13.78
CA LYS A 143 5.32 -9.28 13.36
C LYS A 143 4.56 -7.95 13.27
N LEU A 144 4.68 -7.09 14.27
CA LEU A 144 4.02 -5.78 14.27
C LEU A 144 4.49 -4.88 13.13
N PHE A 145 5.79 -4.82 12.87
CA PHE A 145 6.32 -4.09 11.71
C PHE A 145 5.74 -4.61 10.39
N ALA A 146 5.66 -5.95 10.23
CA ALA A 146 5.07 -6.56 9.04
C ALA A 146 3.58 -6.23 8.88
N GLU A 147 2.80 -6.30 9.96
CA GLU A 147 1.37 -5.96 9.96
C GLU A 147 1.13 -4.49 9.60
N LEU A 148 1.94 -3.57 10.14
CA LEU A 148 1.84 -2.15 9.82
C LEU A 148 2.17 -1.86 8.36
N GLU A 149 3.17 -2.54 7.80
CA GLU A 149 3.53 -2.41 6.39
C GLU A 149 2.44 -2.98 5.46
N ILE A 150 1.84 -4.11 5.82
CA ILE A 150 0.69 -4.67 5.09
C ILE A 150 -0.47 -3.67 5.10
N LYS A 151 -0.85 -3.16 6.28
CA LYS A 151 -1.91 -2.14 6.41
C LYS A 151 -1.61 -0.86 5.64
N ARG A 152 -0.34 -0.45 5.54
CA ARG A 152 0.08 0.70 4.75
C ARG A 152 -0.16 0.46 3.27
N LYS A 153 0.29 -0.68 2.74
CA LYS A 153 0.09 -1.07 1.34
C LYS A 153 -1.38 -1.23 0.97
N GLU A 154 -2.18 -1.81 1.86
CA GLU A 154 -3.63 -1.93 1.65
C GLU A 154 -4.32 -0.56 1.54
N ARG A 155 -3.91 0.40 2.37
CA ARG A 155 -4.42 1.78 2.33
C ARG A 155 -4.02 2.48 1.05
N GLU A 156 -2.75 2.40 0.67
CA GLU A 156 -2.23 2.97 -0.59
C GLU A 156 -2.95 2.36 -1.81
N ALA A 157 -3.17 1.04 -1.82
CA ALA A 157 -3.92 0.37 -2.89
C ALA A 157 -5.37 0.83 -2.95
N LYS A 158 -6.04 0.96 -1.79
CA LYS A 158 -7.43 1.45 -1.73
C LYS A 158 -7.54 2.88 -2.26
N GLU A 159 -6.63 3.77 -1.87
CA GLU A 159 -6.59 5.15 -2.35
C GLU A 159 -6.33 5.22 -3.86
N MET A 160 -5.41 4.40 -4.37
CA MET A 160 -5.13 4.31 -5.80
C MET A 160 -6.35 3.81 -6.59
N HIS A 161 -7.07 2.80 -6.09
CA HIS A 161 -8.30 2.32 -6.71
C HIS A 161 -9.40 3.38 -6.72
N GLU A 162 -9.58 4.10 -5.61
CA GLU A 162 -10.55 5.17 -5.51
C GLU A 162 -10.23 6.33 -6.47
N ARG A 163 -8.95 6.74 -6.54
CA ARG A 163 -8.49 7.76 -7.48
C ARG A 163 -8.69 7.35 -8.94
N LYS A 164 -8.47 6.07 -9.25
CA LYS A 164 -8.71 5.53 -10.59
C LYS A 164 -10.20 5.61 -10.95
N ARG A 165 -11.08 5.17 -10.05
CA ARG A 165 -12.54 5.24 -10.23
C ARG A 165 -13.01 6.69 -10.43
N GLN A 166 -12.56 7.62 -9.61
CA GLN A 166 -12.91 9.05 -9.74
C GLN A 166 -12.49 9.61 -11.11
N ARG A 167 -11.31 9.24 -11.61
CA ARG A 167 -10.85 9.67 -12.93
C ARG A 167 -11.70 9.07 -14.06
N GLU A 168 -12.09 7.79 -13.94
CA GLU A 168 -12.97 7.14 -14.91
C GLU A 168 -14.36 7.81 -14.94
N GLU A 169 -14.94 8.09 -13.77
CA GLU A 169 -16.20 8.83 -13.63
C GLU A 169 -16.11 10.25 -14.21
N GLU A 170 -14.99 10.95 -14.00
CA GLU A 170 -14.76 12.29 -14.57
C GLU A 170 -14.69 12.23 -16.11
N ILE A 171 -13.98 11.25 -16.67
CA ILE A 171 -13.90 11.05 -18.13
C ILE A 171 -15.29 10.73 -18.69
N GLU A 172 -16.03 9.81 -18.06
CA GLU A 172 -17.38 9.46 -18.50
C GLU A 172 -18.33 10.67 -18.43
N ALA A 173 -18.24 11.48 -17.37
CA ALA A 173 -19.03 12.70 -17.24
C ALA A 173 -18.66 13.72 -18.34
N GLN A 174 -17.38 13.89 -18.65
CA GLN A 174 -16.92 14.76 -19.73
C GLN A 174 -17.42 14.26 -21.10
N GLU A 175 -17.33 12.95 -21.36
CA GLU A 175 -17.85 12.35 -22.60
C GLU A 175 -19.36 12.48 -22.72
N LYS A 176 -20.10 12.27 -21.63
CA LYS A 176 -21.55 12.44 -21.58
C LYS A 176 -21.95 13.89 -21.83
N ALA A 177 -21.27 14.84 -21.17
CA ALA A 177 -21.50 16.26 -21.38
C ALA A 177 -21.17 16.70 -22.81
N LYS A 178 -20.10 16.14 -23.40
CA LYS A 178 -19.76 16.36 -24.81
C LYS A 178 -20.86 15.83 -25.74
N ARG A 179 -21.33 14.59 -25.50
CA ARG A 179 -22.41 13.96 -26.27
C ARG A 179 -23.72 14.74 -26.17
N GLU A 180 -24.04 15.25 -24.98
CA GLU A 180 -25.22 16.06 -24.75
C GLU A 180 -25.13 17.42 -25.46
N ARG A 181 -23.97 18.09 -25.41
CA ARG A 181 -23.75 19.33 -26.18
C ARG A 181 -23.85 19.11 -27.68
N GLU A 182 -23.24 18.04 -28.20
CA GLU A 182 -23.34 17.67 -29.62
C GLU A 182 -24.79 17.35 -30.01
N TRP A 183 -25.51 16.59 -29.19
CA TRP A 183 -26.92 16.31 -29.41
C TRP A 183 -27.76 17.60 -29.41
N GLN A 184 -27.54 18.50 -28.44
CA GLN A 184 -28.28 19.75 -28.34
C GLN A 184 -28.02 20.64 -29.55
N LYS A 185 -26.75 20.76 -29.98
CA LYS A 185 -26.38 21.48 -31.20
C LYS A 185 -27.09 20.90 -32.43
N ASN A 186 -27.03 19.59 -32.63
CA ASN A 186 -27.70 18.92 -33.75
C ASN A 186 -29.23 19.08 -33.69
N PHE A 187 -29.82 19.06 -32.49
CA PHE A 187 -31.24 19.29 -32.26
C PHE A 187 -31.65 20.72 -32.62
N GLU A 188 -30.87 21.73 -32.22
CA GLU A 188 -31.08 23.14 -32.54
C GLU A 188 -30.90 23.43 -34.04
N GLU A 189 -29.87 22.88 -34.68
CA GLU A 189 -29.67 23.00 -36.13
C GLU A 189 -30.79 22.34 -36.93
N SER A 190 -31.31 21.21 -36.46
CA SER A 190 -32.48 20.56 -37.05
C SER A 190 -33.81 21.25 -36.71
N ARG A 191 -33.80 22.35 -35.94
CA ARG A 191 -35.02 23.03 -35.49
C ARG A 191 -35.77 23.67 -36.65
N ASP A 192 -35.09 24.39 -37.52
CA ASP A 192 -35.74 25.11 -38.63
C ASP A 192 -36.38 24.12 -39.62
N GLY A 193 -35.67 23.06 -40.00
CA GLY A 193 -36.23 21.99 -40.82
C GLY A 193 -37.42 21.27 -40.17
N ARG A 194 -37.41 21.07 -38.84
CA ARG A 194 -38.56 20.49 -38.11
C ARG A 194 -39.74 21.46 -38.04
N VAL A 195 -39.50 22.75 -37.80
CA VAL A 195 -40.54 23.78 -37.78
C VAL A 195 -41.18 23.93 -39.15
N ASP A 196 -40.40 23.90 -40.23
CA ASP A 196 -40.91 23.98 -41.60
C ASP A 196 -41.67 22.71 -42.01
N SER A 197 -41.19 21.52 -41.62
CA SER A 197 -41.94 20.27 -41.79
C SER A 197 -43.27 20.29 -41.02
N TRP A 198 -43.30 20.86 -39.81
CA TRP A 198 -44.51 20.98 -39.01
C TRP A 198 -45.49 22.00 -39.61
N ARG A 199 -45.00 23.17 -40.06
CA ARG A 199 -45.80 24.16 -40.78
C ARG A 199 -46.42 23.56 -42.06
N ASN A 200 -45.63 22.81 -42.84
CA ASN A 200 -46.12 22.10 -44.02
C ASN A 200 -47.15 21.03 -43.68
N PHE A 201 -46.93 20.25 -42.62
CA PHE A 201 -47.93 19.29 -42.13
C PHE A 201 -49.25 19.98 -41.76
N GLN A 202 -49.18 21.08 -41.01
CA GLN A 202 -50.35 21.83 -40.58
C GLN A 202 -51.11 22.47 -41.77
N ALA A 203 -50.38 22.99 -42.76
CA ALA A 203 -50.93 23.49 -44.02
C ALA A 203 -51.64 22.38 -44.81
N ASN A 204 -51.01 21.20 -44.91
CA ASN A 204 -51.57 20.04 -45.62
C ASN A 204 -52.78 19.44 -44.88
N THR A 205 -52.84 19.56 -43.55
CA THR A 205 -53.98 19.11 -42.74
C THR A 205 -55.19 20.05 -42.87
N LYS A 206 -54.97 21.37 -43.06
CA LYS A 206 -56.04 22.32 -43.38
C LYS A 206 -56.62 22.12 -44.78
N GLY A 207 -55.84 21.61 -45.73
CA GLY A 207 -56.32 21.23 -47.07
C GLY A 207 -57.10 19.90 -47.13
N LYS A 208 -57.04 19.07 -46.09
CA LYS A 208 -57.61 17.70 -46.07
C LYS A 208 -58.96 17.57 -45.35
N LYS A 209 -59.65 18.69 -45.09
CA LYS A 209 -61.02 18.68 -44.53
C LYS A 209 -62.10 18.35 -45.56
N GLU A 210 -61.74 18.15 -46.82
CA GLU A 210 -62.61 17.59 -47.86
C GLU A 210 -61.98 16.34 -48.48
N LYS A 211 -62.25 15.17 -47.89
CA LYS A 211 -62.66 13.92 -48.57
C LYS A 211 -62.25 12.65 -47.78
N LYS A 212 -63.31 11.96 -47.36
CA LYS A 212 -63.51 10.50 -47.25
C LYS A 212 -62.92 9.71 -46.06
N ASN A 213 -63.89 9.24 -45.26
CA ASN A 213 -64.11 7.90 -44.71
C ASN A 213 -62.95 7.05 -44.15
N ARG A 214 -63.17 6.71 -42.87
CA ARG A 214 -62.57 5.66 -42.02
C ARG A 214 -61.95 4.48 -42.79
N THR A 215 -60.66 4.24 -42.55
CA THR A 215 -60.11 2.89 -42.33
C THR A 215 -59.02 2.97 -41.25
N PHE A 216 -59.02 1.99 -40.36
CA PHE A 216 -58.20 1.89 -39.15
C PHE A 216 -56.69 2.04 -39.43
N LEU A 217 -56.03 2.96 -38.71
CA LEU A 217 -54.57 3.03 -38.66
C LEU A 217 -54.02 1.77 -37.99
N ARG A 218 -53.23 0.98 -38.73
CA ARG A 218 -52.30 0.00 -38.13
C ARG A 218 -51.00 0.72 -37.81
N PRO A 219 -50.42 0.55 -36.60
CA PRO A 219 -49.14 1.16 -36.28
C PRO A 219 -48.02 0.61 -37.17
N PRO A 220 -47.07 1.46 -37.60
CA PRO A 220 -45.98 1.03 -38.47
C PRO A 220 -45.06 0.05 -37.75
N LYS A 221 -44.63 -1.00 -38.45
CA LYS A 221 -43.65 -1.97 -37.91
C LYS A 221 -42.31 -1.28 -37.69
N VAL A 222 -41.82 -1.32 -36.46
CA VAL A 222 -40.49 -0.86 -36.08
C VAL A 222 -39.46 -1.71 -36.83
N LYS A 223 -38.71 -1.10 -37.76
CA LYS A 223 -37.49 -1.71 -38.30
C LYS A 223 -36.39 -1.44 -37.30
N MET A 224 -35.87 -2.50 -36.67
CA MET A 224 -34.61 -2.42 -35.91
C MET A 224 -33.49 -2.18 -36.92
N GLU A 225 -32.77 -1.08 -36.74
CA GLU A 225 -31.58 -0.73 -37.49
C GLU A 225 -30.51 -1.79 -37.21
N GLN A 226 -30.09 -2.52 -38.25
CA GLN A 226 -28.97 -3.44 -38.15
C GLN A 226 -27.70 -2.59 -38.03
N ARG A 227 -27.01 -2.71 -36.90
CA ARG A 227 -25.65 -2.21 -36.74
C ARG A 227 -24.72 -3.15 -37.50
N GLU A 228 -24.06 -2.61 -38.53
CA GLU A 228 -22.83 -3.18 -39.09
C GLU A 228 -21.68 -3.08 -38.08
#